data_AF-A0A2E0SEY5-F1
#
_entry.id   AF-A0A2E0SEY5-F1
#
_cell.length_a   1.000
_cell.length_b   1.000
_cell.length_c   1.000
_cell.angle_alpha   90.00
_cell.angle_beta   90.00
_cell.angle_gamma   90.00
#
_symmetry.space_group_name_H-M   'P 1'
#
loop_
_entity.id
_entity.type
_entity.pdbx_description
1 polymer ?
#
loop_
_entity_poly.entity_id
_entity_poly.type
_entity_poly.pdbx_seq_one_letter_code
_entity_poly.pdbx_strand_id
1 'polypeptide(L)'
;MPKTPAWTRKEGKNPKGGLNAKGRASYKKGTLKAPVKSGDNPRRASFLARMAGNKGPDRDSKGKPTRKLLSLRAWGASSSADARRKARAISKRNKSKKKG
;
A
#
# COMPACT_ATOMS: atom_id res chain seq x y z
N MET A 1 -12.11 -28.10 10.02
CA MET A 1 -11.94 -26.62 10.11
C MET A 1 -11.83 -26.03 8.71
N PRO A 2 -12.64 -25.02 8.32
CA PRO A 2 -12.44 -24.36 7.03
C PRO A 2 -11.06 -23.70 7.02
N LYS A 3 -10.19 -24.11 6.09
CA LYS A 3 -8.87 -23.48 5.90
C LYS A 3 -9.08 -21.99 5.68
N THR A 4 -8.52 -21.16 6.57
CA THR A 4 -8.58 -19.69 6.41
C THR A 4 -8.04 -19.31 5.03
N PRO A 5 -8.60 -18.29 4.36
CA PRO A 5 -8.19 -17.94 3.01
C PRO A 5 -6.73 -17.45 2.98
N ALA A 6 -6.02 -17.71 1.88
CA ALA A 6 -4.58 -17.48 1.76
C ALA A 6 -4.14 -16.04 2.08
N TRP A 7 -5.01 -15.04 1.85
CA TRP A 7 -4.72 -13.62 2.13
C TRP A 7 -4.46 -13.32 3.60
N THR A 8 -4.97 -14.14 4.51
CA THR A 8 -4.68 -14.04 5.96
C THR A 8 -3.40 -14.76 6.34
N ARG A 9 -3.05 -15.82 5.60
CA ARG A 9 -1.93 -16.72 5.87
C ARG A 9 -0.61 -16.20 5.29
N LYS A 10 0.50 -16.80 5.75
CA LYS A 10 1.86 -16.45 5.28
C LYS A 10 2.02 -16.64 3.77
N GLU A 11 1.41 -17.68 3.22
CA GLU A 11 1.44 -18.01 1.78
C GLU A 11 0.85 -16.93 0.87
N GLY A 12 -0.07 -16.07 1.36
CA GLY A 12 -0.64 -14.97 0.58
C GLY A 12 0.10 -13.64 0.74
N LYS A 13 1.08 -13.55 1.64
CA LYS A 13 1.84 -12.34 1.91
C LYS A 13 3.10 -12.31 1.04
N ASN A 14 3.37 -11.17 0.41
CA ASN A 14 4.62 -10.96 -0.31
C ASN A 14 5.70 -10.43 0.66
N PRO A 15 6.91 -11.02 0.70
CA PRO A 15 8.02 -10.50 1.52
C PRO A 15 8.43 -9.07 1.12
N LYS A 16 8.18 -8.65 -0.13
CA LYS A 16 8.47 -7.29 -0.62
C LYS A 16 7.37 -6.25 -0.31
N GLY A 17 6.28 -6.63 0.36
CA GLY A 17 5.17 -5.71 0.66
C GLY A 17 3.82 -6.12 0.01
N GLY A 18 2.70 -5.75 0.64
CA GLY A 18 1.34 -6.14 0.20
C GLY A 18 1.05 -7.65 0.05
N LEU A 19 -0.08 -8.01 -0.56
CA LEU A 19 -0.42 -9.40 -0.87
C LEU A 19 0.23 -9.83 -2.20
N ASN A 20 0.61 -11.11 -2.30
CA ASN A 20 1.03 -11.71 -3.56
C ASN A 20 -0.18 -12.10 -4.43
N ALA A 21 0.06 -12.68 -5.60
CA ALA A 21 -1.02 -13.09 -6.51
C ALA A 21 -1.98 -14.10 -5.86
N LYS A 22 -1.46 -15.13 -5.17
CA LYS A 22 -2.26 -16.13 -4.46
C LYS A 22 -3.11 -15.51 -3.35
N GLY A 23 -2.54 -14.61 -2.57
CA GLY A 23 -3.23 -13.85 -1.53
C GLY A 23 -4.38 -13.03 -2.13
N ARG A 24 -4.12 -12.25 -3.18
CA ARG A 24 -5.17 -11.48 -3.87
C ARG A 24 -6.27 -12.38 -4.46
N ALA A 25 -5.89 -13.50 -5.09
CA ALA A 25 -6.83 -14.45 -5.68
C ALA A 25 -7.70 -15.17 -4.64
N SER A 26 -7.16 -15.42 -3.45
CA SER A 26 -7.92 -16.08 -2.37
C SER A 26 -8.96 -15.17 -1.69
N TYR A 27 -8.94 -13.86 -1.96
CA TYR A 27 -9.90 -12.93 -1.41
C TYR A 27 -11.20 -12.98 -2.23
N LYS A 28 -12.23 -13.65 -1.68
CA LYS A 28 -13.52 -13.84 -2.36
C LYS A 28 -14.58 -12.78 -2.02
N LYS A 29 -14.30 -11.86 -1.09
CA LYS A 29 -15.24 -10.79 -0.66
C LYS A 29 -15.15 -9.53 -1.53
N GLY A 30 -14.52 -9.61 -2.71
CA GLY A 30 -14.34 -8.49 -3.63
C GLY A 30 -13.04 -8.60 -4.44
N THR A 31 -12.65 -7.53 -5.13
CA THR A 31 -11.48 -7.54 -6.01
C THR A 31 -10.32 -6.73 -5.44
N LEU A 32 -9.26 -7.40 -5.00
CA LEU A 32 -8.03 -6.74 -4.56
C LEU A 32 -7.16 -6.35 -5.75
N LYS A 33 -7.15 -5.05 -6.06
CA LYS A 33 -6.32 -4.50 -7.13
C LYS A 33 -4.85 -4.47 -6.73
N ALA A 34 -3.97 -4.64 -7.72
CA ALA A 34 -2.53 -4.51 -7.52
C ALA A 34 -2.12 -3.08 -7.10
N PRO A 35 -0.98 -2.94 -6.40
CA PRO A 35 -0.36 -1.65 -6.10
C PRO A 35 -0.11 -0.83 -7.35
N VAL A 36 -0.28 0.49 -7.25
CA VAL A 36 0.07 1.42 -8.32
C VAL A 36 1.34 2.17 -7.92
N LYS A 37 2.40 2.02 -8.70
CA LYS A 37 3.74 2.52 -8.34
C LYS A 37 3.97 3.98 -8.74
N SER A 38 3.34 4.44 -9.82
CA SER A 38 3.60 5.76 -10.44
C SER A 38 2.31 6.45 -10.86
N GLY A 39 2.46 7.71 -11.29
CA GLY A 39 1.36 8.54 -11.78
C GLY A 39 0.43 9.09 -10.69
N ASP A 40 -0.66 9.67 -11.18
CA ASP A 40 -1.65 10.43 -10.41
C ASP A 40 -2.88 9.59 -10.01
N ASN A 41 -2.75 8.27 -10.01
CA ASN A 41 -3.90 7.41 -9.72
C ASN A 41 -4.50 7.75 -8.34
N PRO A 42 -5.80 8.05 -8.22
CA PRO A 42 -6.42 8.41 -6.94
C PRO A 42 -6.30 7.29 -5.90
N ARG A 43 -6.26 6.01 -6.31
CA ARG A 43 -6.02 4.88 -5.39
C ARG A 43 -4.65 4.98 -4.72
N ARG A 44 -3.64 5.44 -5.47
CA ARG A 44 -2.29 5.63 -4.96
C ARG A 44 -2.26 6.74 -3.92
N ALA A 45 -2.89 7.87 -4.19
CA ALA A 45 -3.01 8.96 -3.22
C ALA A 45 -3.68 8.49 -1.91
N SER A 46 -4.83 7.83 -2.02
CA SER A 46 -5.58 7.33 -0.88
C SER A 46 -4.81 6.29 -0.07
N PHE A 47 -4.17 5.32 -0.72
CA PHE A 47 -3.38 4.30 -0.04
C PHE A 47 -2.19 4.91 0.70
N LEU A 48 -1.42 5.78 0.02
CA LEU A 48 -0.26 6.45 0.60
C LEU A 48 -0.65 7.33 1.79
N ALA A 49 -1.75 8.08 1.70
CA ALA A 49 -2.25 8.92 2.79
C ALA A 49 -2.61 8.06 4.03
N ARG A 50 -3.38 6.99 3.84
CA ARG A 50 -3.81 6.10 4.93
C ARG A 50 -2.62 5.41 5.59
N MET A 51 -1.78 4.76 4.78
CA MET A 51 -0.63 4.01 5.32
C MET A 51 0.39 4.91 6.01
N ALA A 52 0.61 6.12 5.52
CA ALA A 52 1.52 7.06 6.15
C ALA A 52 0.94 7.76 7.40
N GLY A 53 -0.38 7.74 7.56
CA GLY A 53 -1.08 8.18 8.77
C GLY A 53 -1.04 7.15 9.91
N ASN A 54 -0.86 5.86 9.60
CA ASN A 54 -0.75 4.83 10.64
C ASN A 54 0.45 5.08 11.56
N LYS A 55 0.22 4.94 12.88
CA LYS A 55 1.28 4.94 13.90
C LYS A 55 2.26 3.79 13.65
N GLY A 56 3.51 3.99 14.04
CA GLY A 56 4.58 3.00 13.95
C GLY A 56 5.70 3.37 12.96
N PRO A 57 6.93 2.90 13.22
CA PRO A 57 8.11 3.32 12.49
C PRO A 57 8.19 2.65 11.10
N ASP A 58 8.93 3.30 10.21
CA ASP A 58 9.22 2.75 8.87
C ASP A 58 10.27 1.63 8.93
N ARG A 59 11.14 1.65 9.92
CA ARG A 59 12.15 0.63 10.18
C ARG A 59 12.01 0.06 11.58
N ASP A 60 12.34 -1.21 11.76
CA ASP A 60 12.39 -1.83 13.08
C ASP A 60 13.67 -1.42 13.85
N SER A 61 13.83 -1.91 15.08
CA SER A 61 14.99 -1.64 15.92
C SER A 61 16.31 -2.13 15.33
N LYS A 62 16.28 -3.04 14.35
CA LYS A 62 17.44 -3.57 13.62
C LYS A 62 17.67 -2.82 12.30
N GLY A 63 16.94 -1.72 12.05
CA GLY A 63 17.04 -0.93 10.83
C GLY A 63 16.38 -1.56 9.59
N LYS A 64 15.70 -2.72 9.73
CA LYS A 64 15.05 -3.39 8.59
C LYS A 64 13.71 -2.73 8.27
N PRO A 65 13.32 -2.67 7.00
CA PRO A 65 12.04 -2.05 6.62
C PRO A 65 10.87 -2.83 7.20
N THR A 66 9.98 -2.14 7.92
CA THR A 66 8.78 -2.76 8.47
C THR A 66 7.81 -3.16 7.36
N ARG A 67 6.81 -3.97 7.73
CA ARG A 67 5.77 -4.39 6.78
C ARG A 67 4.98 -3.22 6.20
N LYS A 68 4.88 -2.13 6.97
CA LYS A 68 4.34 -0.82 6.57
C LYS A 68 5.22 -0.21 5.46
N LEU A 69 6.51 -0.05 5.70
CA LEU A 69 7.44 0.53 4.71
C LEU A 69 7.53 -0.31 3.43
N LEU A 70 7.57 -1.64 3.53
CA LEU A 70 7.54 -2.52 2.37
C LEU A 70 6.28 -2.30 1.52
N SER A 71 5.13 -2.13 2.17
CA SER A 71 3.89 -1.81 1.46
C SER A 71 3.93 -0.42 0.83
N LEU A 72 4.46 0.59 1.51
CA LEU A 72 4.65 1.93 0.94
C LEU A 72 5.55 1.90 -0.31
N ARG A 73 6.65 1.12 -0.27
CA ARG A 73 7.56 0.91 -1.41
C ARG A 73 6.87 0.26 -2.60
N ALA A 74 6.00 -0.71 -2.36
CA ALA A 74 5.18 -1.32 -3.42
C ALA A 74 4.24 -0.31 -4.12
N TRP A 75 3.87 0.77 -3.43
CA TRP A 75 3.07 1.88 -3.96
C TRP A 75 3.91 3.11 -4.38
N GLY A 76 5.22 2.94 -4.46
CA GLY A 76 6.16 3.94 -4.97
C GLY A 76 6.53 5.04 -3.98
N ALA A 77 6.48 4.78 -2.67
CA ALA A 77 7.01 5.68 -1.64
C ALA A 77 8.19 5.05 -0.88
N SER A 78 9.21 5.84 -0.58
CA SER A 78 10.44 5.39 0.10
C SER A 78 10.39 5.50 1.63
N SER A 79 9.42 6.24 2.18
CA SER A 79 9.17 6.43 3.61
C SER A 79 7.74 6.89 3.87
N SER A 80 7.30 6.93 5.13
CA SER A 80 6.04 7.54 5.56
C SER A 80 6.00 9.03 5.22
N ALA A 81 7.09 9.76 5.41
CA ALA A 81 7.18 11.18 5.04
C ALA A 81 7.01 11.37 3.53
N ASP A 82 7.70 10.55 2.72
CA ASP A 82 7.58 10.54 1.27
C ASP A 82 6.15 10.18 0.80
N ALA A 83 5.54 9.19 1.44
CA ALA A 83 4.15 8.80 1.18
C ALA A 83 3.17 9.94 1.47
N ARG A 84 3.31 10.67 2.59
CA ARG A 84 2.47 11.86 2.89
C ARG A 84 2.64 12.94 1.82
N ARG A 85 3.88 13.25 1.45
CA ARG A 85 4.18 14.26 0.42
C ARG A 85 3.57 13.90 -0.92
N LYS A 86 3.80 12.66 -1.39
CA LYS A 86 3.25 12.14 -2.64
C LYS A 86 1.73 12.11 -2.63
N ALA A 87 1.11 11.66 -1.55
CA ALA A 87 -0.33 11.63 -1.42
C ALA A 87 -0.95 13.03 -1.56
N ARG A 88 -0.38 14.03 -0.87
CA ARG A 88 -0.82 15.43 -0.98
C ARG A 88 -0.66 15.97 -2.39
N ALA A 89 0.49 15.76 -3.03
CA ALA A 89 0.77 16.23 -4.38
C ALA A 89 -0.19 15.62 -5.42
N ILE A 90 -0.38 14.30 -5.41
CA ILE A 90 -1.32 13.61 -6.31
C ILE A 90 -2.74 14.11 -6.09
N SER A 91 -3.15 14.26 -4.82
CA SER A 91 -4.49 14.74 -4.48
C SER A 91 -4.73 16.15 -4.99
N LYS A 92 -3.72 17.04 -4.89
CA LYS A 92 -3.78 18.40 -5.44
C LYS A 92 -3.96 18.38 -6.96
N ARG A 93 -3.15 17.59 -7.69
CA ARG A 93 -3.25 17.44 -9.15
C ARG A 93 -4.59 16.84 -9.60
N ASN A 94 -5.12 15.87 -8.86
CA ASN A 94 -6.42 15.27 -9.18
C ASN A 94 -7.58 16.25 -8.93
N LYS A 95 -7.49 17.08 -7.89
CA LYS A 95 -8.48 18.13 -7.63
C LYS A 95 -8.44 19.20 -8.71
N SER A 96 -7.26 19.62 -9.17
CA SER A 96 -7.15 20.62 -10.25
C SER A 96 -7.72 20.09 -11.57
N LYS A 97 -7.45 18.83 -11.91
CA LYS A 97 -8.00 18.16 -13.10
C LYS A 97 -9.52 17.97 -13.09
N LYS A 98 -10.17 18.02 -11.91
CA LYS A 98 -11.62 17.91 -11.79
C LYS A 98 -12.32 19.27 -11.89
N LYS A 99 -11.58 20.36 -11.71
CA LYS A 99 -12.11 21.74 -11.67
C LYS A 99 -11.96 22.49 -13.00
N GLY A 100 -11.13 22.00 -13.91
CA GLY A 100 -11.05 22.46 -15.30
C GLY A 100 -11.73 21.45 -16.19
#